data_AF-A0A845C7Z5-F1
#
_entry.id   AF-A0A845C7Z5-F1
#
_cell.length_a   1.000
_cell.length_b   1.000
_cell.length_c   1.000
_cell.angle_alpha   90.00
_cell.angle_beta   90.00
_cell.angle_gamma   90.00
#
_symmetry.space_group_name_H-M   'P 1'
#
loop_
_entity.id
_entity.type
_entity.pdbx_description
1 polymer ?
#
loop_
_entity_poly.entity_id
_entity_poly.type
_entity_poly.pdbx_seq_one_letter_code
_entity_poly.pdbx_strand_id
1 'polypeptide(L)' 'MHSPKADKAVLVCDNLNMHHLSVLYEVFLPTEARCIAARLEWHYMPKHGSWLNIAEVEFAALVA' A
#
# COMPACT_ATOMS: atom_id res chain seq x y z
N MET A 1 4.55 12.18 -1.49
CA MET A 1 4.00 12.43 -2.84
C MET A 1 2.47 12.35 -2.75
N HIS A 2 1.77 13.48 -2.70
CA HIS A 2 0.30 13.52 -2.64
C HIS A 2 -0.19 14.08 -3.98
N SER A 3 -0.80 13.24 -4.80
CA SER A 3 -1.28 13.62 -6.14
C SER A 3 -2.82 13.76 -6.12
N PRO A 4 -3.37 14.94 -5.77
CA PRO A 4 -4.81 15.13 -5.61
C PRO A 4 -5.61 14.94 -6.92
N LYS A 5 -4.93 14.94 -8.08
CA LYS A 5 -5.53 14.80 -9.42
C LYS A 5 -5.50 13.38 -9.99
N ALA A 6 -4.91 12.41 -9.29
CA ALA A 6 -4.89 11.02 -9.79
C ALA A 6 -6.24 10.34 -9.51
N ASP A 7 -6.83 9.75 -10.55
CA ASP A 7 -8.09 9.01 -10.46
C ASP A 7 -7.94 7.76 -9.58
N LYS A 8 -6.79 7.09 -9.68
CA LYS A 8 -6.41 5.95 -8.83
C LYS A 8 -4.94 6.03 -8.42
N ALA A 9 -4.65 5.55 -7.22
CA ALA A 9 -3.30 5.30 -6.74
C ALA A 9 -3.03 3.79 -6.73
N VAL A 10 -1.89 3.39 -7.28
CA VAL A 10 -1.42 2.01 -7.25
C VAL A 10 -0.69 1.80 -5.93
N LEU A 11 -1.23 0.92 -5.10
CA LEU A 11 -0.63 0.52 -3.83
C LEU A 11 0.02 -0.86 -4.03
N VAL A 12 1.34 -0.88 -4.01
CA VAL A 12 2.13 -2.11 -4.00
C VAL A 12 2.48 -2.42 -2.55
N CYS A 13 1.93 -3.50 -2.02
CA CYS A 13 2.21 -3.98 -0.66
C CYS A 13 3.19 -5.14 -0.70
N ASP A 14 4.03 -5.25 0.33
CA ASP A 14 4.72 -6.50 0.59
C ASP A 14 3.70 -7.63 0.89
N ASN A 15 4.17 -8.87 0.91
CA ASN A 15 3.30 -10.01 1.19
C ASN A 15 3.20 -10.30 2.69
N LEU A 16 3.10 -9.27 3.52
CA LEU A 16 2.79 -9.42 4.93
C LEU A 16 1.26 -9.47 5.10
N ASN A 17 0.76 -10.51 5.79
CA ASN A 17 -0.67 -10.83 5.95
C ASN A 17 -1.54 -9.74 6.62
N MET A 18 -1.01 -8.56 6.90
CA MET A 18 -1.72 -7.43 7.54
C MET A 18 -2.25 -6.41 6.54
N HIS A 19 -1.88 -6.50 5.26
CA HIS A 19 -2.34 -5.59 4.22
C HIS A 19 -3.65 -6.12 3.61
N HIS A 20 -4.79 -5.83 4.24
CA HIS A 20 -6.11 -6.11 3.67
C HIS A 20 -6.97 -4.86 3.67
N LEU A 21 -7.87 -4.75 2.69
CA LEU A 21 -8.78 -3.62 2.53
C LEU A 21 -9.63 -3.37 3.80
N SER A 22 -9.89 -4.42 4.59
CA SER A 22 -10.64 -4.36 5.84
C SER A 22 -10.02 -3.43 6.87
N VAL A 23 -8.69 -3.28 6.89
CA VAL A 23 -8.01 -2.39 7.85
C VAL A 23 -8.46 -0.93 7.70
N LEU A 24 -8.86 -0.52 6.49
CA LEU A 24 -9.37 0.84 6.26
C LEU A 24 -10.67 1.07 7.03
N TYR A 25 -11.50 0.04 7.20
CA TYR A 25 -12.76 0.13 7.96
C TYR A 25 -12.56 0.01 9.47
N GLU A 26 -11.40 -0.48 9.92
CA GLU A 26 -11.02 -0.50 11.34
C GLU A 26 -10.49 0.87 11.79
N VAL A 27 -9.85 1.61 10.89
CA VAL A 27 -9.17 2.88 11.21
C VAL A 27 -9.99 4.12 10.84
N PHE A 28 -10.76 4.09 9.76
CA PHE A 28 -11.50 5.24 9.25
C PHE A 28 -13.02 5.07 9.38
N LEU A 29 -13.75 6.18 9.35
CA LEU A 29 -15.20 6.14 9.24
C LEU A 29 -15.61 5.42 7.95
N PRO A 30 -16.74 4.68 7.93
CA PRO A 30 -17.10 3.84 6.78
C PRO A 30 -17.14 4.58 5.43
N THR A 31 -17.57 5.84 5.43
CA THR A 31 -17.61 6.70 4.24
C THR A 31 -16.20 7.01 3.73
N GLU A 32 -15.29 7.39 4.62
CA GLU A 32 -13.90 7.71 4.30
C GLU A 32 -13.14 6.47 3.85
N ALA A 33 -13.30 5.35 4.58
CA ALA A 33 -12.73 4.06 4.22
C ALA A 33 -13.12 3.64 2.80
N ARG A 34 -14.41 3.76 2.46
CA ARG A 34 -14.92 3.45 1.11
C ARG A 34 -14.35 4.38 0.05
N CYS A 35 -14.26 5.69 0.31
CA CYS A 35 -13.69 6.65 -0.61
C CYS A 35 -12.21 6.38 -0.90
N ILE A 36 -11.44 6.01 0.13
CA ILE A 36 -10.03 5.63 -0.01
C ILE A 36 -9.93 4.33 -0.79
N ALA A 37 -10.66 3.29 -0.38
CA ALA A 37 -10.64 1.97 -1.04
C ALA A 37 -11.00 2.05 -2.52
N ALA A 38 -11.98 2.88 -2.91
CA ALA A 38 -12.39 3.05 -4.30
C ALA A 38 -11.30 3.66 -5.20
N ARG A 39 -10.32 4.36 -4.61
CA ARG A 39 -9.21 5.01 -5.33
C ARG A 39 -7.93 4.19 -5.31
N LEU A 40 -7.90 3.04 -4.64
CA LEU A 40 -6.71 2.20 -4.54
C LEU A 40 -6.79 1.00 -5.48
N GLU A 41 -5.73 0.79 -6.25
CA GLU A 41 -5.47 -0.46 -6.95
C GLU A 41 -4.40 -1.24 -6.19
N TRP A 42 -4.73 -2.44 -5.72
CA TRP A 42 -3.88 -3.22 -4.82
C TRP A 42 -3.09 -4.28 -5.58
N HIS A 43 -1.77 -4.28 -5.40
CA HIS A 43 -0.87 -5.30 -5.89
C HIS A 43 -0.05 -5.86 -4.73
N TYR A 44 -0.09 -7.17 -4.54
CA TYR A 44 0.73 -7.85 -3.54
C TYR A 44 2.00 -8.38 -4.19
N MET A 45 3.13 -8.21 -3.52
CA MET A 45 4.37 -8.83 -3.96
C MET A 45 4.28 -10.37 -3.88
N PRO A 46 5.02 -11.11 -4.73
CA PRO A 46 5.14 -12.55 -4.60
C PRO A 46 5.78 -12.95 -3.26
N LYS A 47 5.35 -14.09 -2.68
CA LYS A 47 5.81 -14.62 -1.38
C LYS A 47 7.34 -14.67 -1.17
N HIS A 48 8.13 -14.75 -2.24
CA HIS A 48 9.59 -14.85 -2.20
C HIS A 48 10.28 -13.71 -2.97
N GLY A 49 9.56 -12.60 -3.20
CA GLY A 49 10.03 -11.45 -3.98
C GLY A 49 10.61 -10.31 -3.15
N SER A 50 11.05 -10.52 -1.90
CA SER A 50 11.54 -9.45 -1.01
C SER A 50 12.67 -8.59 -1.61
N TRP A 51 13.47 -9.16 -2.51
CA TRP A 51 14.51 -8.44 -3.26
C TRP A 51 13.98 -7.38 -4.27
N LEU A 52 12.68 -7.36 -4.55
CA LEU A 52 12.00 -6.32 -5.34
C LEU A 52 11.30 -5.27 -4.46
N ASN A 53 11.40 -5.36 -3.14
CA ASN A 53 10.72 -4.45 -2.23
C ASN A 53 11.47 -3.11 -2.20
N ILE A 54 10.90 -2.10 -2.84
CA ILE A 54 11.51 -0.76 -2.91
C ILE A 54 11.72 -0.16 -1.53
N ALA A 55 10.86 -0.47 -0.55
CA ALA A 55 11.02 0.03 0.81
C ALA A 55 12.22 -0.60 1.53
N GLU A 56 12.52 -1.88 1.27
CA GLU A 56 13.73 -2.54 1.82
C GLU A 56 15.01 -2.00 1.16
N VAL A 57 14.98 -1.77 -0.16
CA VAL A 57 16.12 -1.20 -0.89
C VAL A 57 16.40 0.24 -0.46
N GLU A 58 15.36 1.07 -0.33
CA GLU A 58 15.52 2.44 0.17
C GLU A 58 15.99 2.46 1.62
N PHE A 59 15.48 1.57 2.47
CA PHE A 59 15.96 1.46 3.84
C PHE A 59 17.43 1.03 3.89
N ALA A 60 17.84 0.03 3.13
CA ALA A 60 19.24 -0.38 3.06
C ALA A 60 20.17 0.76 2.59
N ALA A 61 19.72 1.59 1.65
CA ALA A 61 20.48 2.74 1.17
C ALA A 61 20.57 3.91 2.17
N LEU A 62 19.61 4.03 3.10
CA LEU A 62 19.60 5.07 4.13
C LEU A 62 20.39 4.68 5.40
N VAL A 63 20.64 3.39 5.60
CA VAL A 63 21.24 2.83 6.83
C VAL A 63 22.69 2.37 6.60
N ALA A 64 23.15 2.37 5.34
CA ALA A 64 24.54 2.13 4.93
C ALA A 64 25.36 3.44 4.94
#